data_AF-A0A151R1X0-F1
#
_entry.id   AF-A0A151R1X0-F1
#
_cell.length_a   1.000
_cell.length_b   1.000
_cell.length_c   1.000
_cell.angle_alpha   90.00
_cell.angle_beta   90.00
_cell.angle_gamma   90.00
#
_symmetry.space_group_name_H-M   'P 1'
#
loop_
_entity.id
_entity.type
_entity.pdbx_description
1 polymer ?
#
loop_
_entity_poly.entity_id
_entity_poly.type
_entity_poly.pdbx_seq_one_letter_code
_entity_poly.pdbx_strand_id
1 'polypeptide(L)' 'MHAFPSSLDDSILWHKRLGHFSYSTLKKISSNGLIQNLPSIEDDVDVCDVCQFGKQCRLPFPGVAS' A
#
# COMPACT_ATOMS: atom_id res chain seq x y z
N MET A 1 -15.80 20.20 13.97
CA MET A 1 -15.47 19.89 12.57
C MET A 1 -13.96 19.69 12.50
N HIS A 2 -13.49 18.44 12.56
CA HIS A 2 -12.06 18.17 12.40
C HIS A 2 -11.78 18.27 10.90
N ALA A 3 -11.15 19.37 10.48
CA ALA A 3 -10.63 19.48 9.12
C ALA A 3 -9.53 18.43 8.97
N PHE A 4 -9.76 17.41 8.14
CA PHE A 4 -8.74 16.42 7.83
C PHE A 4 -7.59 17.13 7.10
N PRO A 5 -6.35 17.07 7.61
CA PRO A 5 -5.21 17.67 6.94
C PRO A 5 -5.10 17.04 5.55
N SER A 6 -5.14 17.88 4.51
CA SER A 6 -5.10 17.48 3.10
C SER A 6 -3.82 16.74 2.69
N SER A 7 -2.80 16.74 3.56
CA SER A 7 -1.53 16.05 3.35
C SER A 7 -1.53 14.60 3.81
N LEU A 8 -2.51 14.15 4.60
CA LEU A 8 -2.60 12.78 5.10
C LEU A 8 -3.37 11.85 4.15
N ASP A 9 -3.04 11.91 2.87
CA ASP A 9 -2.25 10.81 2.31
C ASP A 9 -2.56 10.60 0.83
N ASP A 10 -1.94 11.43 0.00
CA ASP A 10 -1.96 11.20 -1.43
C ASP A 10 -1.42 9.80 -1.78
N SER A 11 -0.56 9.20 -0.94
CA SER A 11 -0.08 7.82 -1.13
C SER A 11 -1.22 6.81 -1.03
N ILE A 12 -2.08 6.88 0.01
CA ILE A 12 -3.32 6.08 0.16
C ILE A 12 -4.23 6.29 -1.06
N LEU A 13 -4.35 7.53 -1.54
CA LEU A 13 -5.20 7.84 -2.69
C LEU A 13 -4.69 7.14 -3.95
N TRP A 14 -3.39 7.28 -4.25
CA TRP A 14 -2.75 6.63 -5.39
C TRP A 14 -2.73 5.10 -5.26
N HIS A 15 -2.52 4.58 -4.06
CA HIS A 15 -2.66 3.17 -3.72
C HIS A 15 -4.03 2.64 -4.10
N LYS A 16 -5.12 3.31 -3.70
CA LYS A 16 -6.50 2.91 -4.04
C LYS A 16 -6.80 3.08 -5.53
N ARG A 17 -6.42 4.21 -6.14
CA ARG A 17 -6.68 4.51 -7.57
C ARG A 17 -6.02 3.50 -8.52
N LEU A 18 -4.83 3.00 -8.18
CA LEU A 18 -4.12 1.99 -8.96
C LEU A 18 -4.49 0.55 -8.59
N GLY A 19 -5.60 0.35 -7.88
CA GLY A 19 -6.10 -0.98 -7.54
C GLY A 19 -5.33 -1.64 -6.40
N HIS A 20 -5.09 -0.89 -5.32
CA HIS A 20 -4.36 -1.36 -4.14
C HIS A 20 -2.89 -1.73 -4.43
N PHE A 21 -2.25 -0.91 -5.26
CA PHE A 21 -0.86 -1.12 -5.68
C PHE A 21 0.11 -1.01 -4.49
N SER A 22 1.18 -1.81 -4.47
CA SER A 22 2.11 -1.83 -3.33
C SER A 22 2.72 -0.45 -3.05
N TYR A 23 2.70 0.02 -1.80
CA TYR A 23 3.34 1.27 -1.40
C TYR A 23 4.84 1.27 -1.71
N SER A 24 5.52 0.13 -1.55
CA SER A 24 6.93 -0.01 -1.92
C SER A 24 7.18 0.19 -3.42
N THR A 25 6.22 -0.19 -4.27
CA THR A 25 6.32 0.03 -5.72
C THR A 25 5.96 1.47 -6.07
N LEU A 26 4.93 2.02 -5.46
CA LEU A 26 4.57 3.45 -5.55
C LEU A 26 5.76 4.34 -5.19
N LYS A 27 6.49 4.02 -4.12
CA LYS A 27 7.72 4.72 -3.73
C LYS A 27 8.80 4.66 -4.80
N LYS A 28 9.06 3.47 -5.37
CA LYS A 28 10.03 3.31 -6.47
C LYS A 28 9.63 4.11 -7.71
N ILE A 29 8.35 4.13 -8.04
CA ILE A 29 7.82 4.89 -9.17
C ILE A 29 7.98 6.39 -8.94
N SER A 30 7.67 6.85 -7.72
CA SER A 30 7.83 8.24 -7.30
C SER A 30 9.30 8.67 -7.31
N SER A 31 10.20 7.87 -6.71
CA SER A 31 11.63 8.17 -6.65
C SER A 31 12.31 8.19 -8.02
N ASN A 32 11.79 7.40 -8.97
CA ASN A 32 12.30 7.32 -10.33
C ASN A 32 11.60 8.31 -11.27
N GLY A 33 10.64 9.10 -10.80
CA GLY A 33 9.93 10.10 -11.60
C GLY A 33 9.11 9.51 -12.75
N LEU A 34 8.64 8.27 -12.65
CA LEU A 34 8.00 7.57 -13.78
C LEU A 34 6.53 7.97 -14.00
N ILE A 35 5.90 8.65 -13.04
CA ILE A 35 4.53 9.17 -13.14
C ILE A 35 4.55 10.67 -12.80
N GLN A 36 3.98 11.47 -13.69
CA GLN A 36 3.84 12.90 -13.48
C GLN A 36 2.84 13.18 -12.35
N ASN A 37 3.18 14.11 -11.46
CA ASN A 37 2.34 14.53 -10.33
C ASN A 37 2.08 13.43 -9.29
N LEU A 38 2.89 12.37 -9.26
CA LEU A 38 2.90 11.45 -8.13
C LEU A 38 3.63 12.13 -6.95
N PRO A 39 3.03 12.21 -5.76
CA PRO A 39 3.69 12.78 -4.60
C PRO A 39 4.84 11.89 -4.12
N SER A 40 5.69 12.47 -3.27
CA SER A 40 6.68 11.68 -2.54
C SER A 40 5.93 10.71 -1.62
N ILE A 41 6.27 9.43 -1.73
CA ILE A 41 5.68 8.36 -0.92
C ILE A 41 6.59 8.12 0.28
N GLU A 42 6.04 8.28 1.49
CA GLU A 42 6.77 8.06 2.73
C GLU A 42 6.87 6.56 3.07
N ASP A 43 7.78 6.20 3.98
CA ASP A 43 7.96 4.81 4.42
C ASP A 43 6.99 4.40 5.54
N ASP A 44 6.49 5.37 6.31
CA ASP A 44 5.63 5.14 7.46
C ASP A 44 4.15 5.17 7.05
N VAL A 45 3.78 4.23 6.16
CA VAL A 45 2.39 4.09 5.70
C VAL A 45 1.72 2.97 6.47
N ASP A 46 0.56 3.27 7.06
CA ASP A 46 -0.28 2.28 7.71
C ASP A 46 -0.60 1.11 6.76
N VAL A 47 -0.66 -0.09 7.34
CA VAL A 47 -1.01 -1.30 6.59
C VAL A 47 -2.46 -1.20 6.12
N CYS A 48 -2.69 -1.38 4.82
CA CYS A 48 -4.04 -1.45 4.28
C CYS A 48 -4.69 -2.80 4.60
N ASP A 49 -5.72 -2.80 5.45
CA ASP A 49 -6.48 -3.99 5.86
C ASP A 49 -6.94 -4.84 4.67
N VAL A 50 -7.52 -4.20 3.65
CA VAL A 50 -8.03 -4.90 2.45
C VAL A 50 -6.90 -5.63 1.72
N CYS A 51 -5.72 -5.01 1.62
CA CYS A 51 -4.55 -5.66 1.03
C CYS A 51 -4.03 -6.81 1.88
N GLN A 52 -4.00 -6.62 3.19
CA GLN A 52 -3.52 -7.64 4.12
C GLN A 52 -4.38 -8.89 4.04
N PHE A 53 -5.70 -8.74 4.15
CA PHE A 53 -6.64 -9.85 4.04
C PHE A 53 -6.67 -10.44 2.63
N GLY A 54 -6.55 -9.62 1.58
CA GLY A 54 -6.51 -10.08 0.19
C GLY A 54 -5.24 -10.84 -0.19
N LYS A 55 -4.10 -10.53 0.44
CA LYS A 55 -2.82 -11.23 0.23
C LYS A 55 -2.62 -12.42 1.17
N GLN A 56 -3.51 -12.63 2.15
CA GLN A 56 -3.40 -13.71 3.09
C GLN A 56 -3.57 -15.06 2.38
N CYS A 57 -2.51 -15.87 2.38
CA CYS A 57 -2.55 -17.24 1.88
C CYS A 57 -2.90 -18.22 3.01
N ARG A 58 -3.57 -19.32 2.65
CA ARG A 58 -3.76 -20.44 3.59
C ARG A 58 -2.41 -21.06 3.92
N LEU A 59 -2.20 -21.37 5.20
CA LEU A 59 -1.05 -22.16 5.62
C LEU A 59 -1.13 -23.57 5.01
N PRO A 60 0.02 -24.23 4.76
CA PRO A 60 0.02 -25.62 4.33
C PRO A 60 -0.66 -26.50 5.39
N PHE A 61 -1.23 -27.62 4.95
CA PHE A 61 -1.77 -28.60 5.88
C PHE A 61 -0.66 -29.10 6.82
N PRO A 62 -0.97 -29.36 8.10
CA PRO A 62 -0.01 -30.02 8.99
C PRO A 62 0.44 -31.33 8.35
N GLY A 63 1.76 -31.50 8.21
CA GLY A 63 2.31 -32.78 7.77
C GLY A 63 1.96 -33.85 8.80
N VAL A 64 1.50 -35.01 8.34
CA VAL A 64 1.42 -36.19 9.21
C VAL A 64 2.84 -36.47 9.69
N ALA A 65 3.06 -36.34 10.99
CA ALA A 65 4.29 -36.80 11.62
C ALA A 65 4.31 -38.34 11.51
N SER A 66 5.25 -38.87 10.72
CA SER A 66 5.61 -40.28 10.69
C SER A 66 6.43 -40.67 11.92
#